data_AF-A0AAW3YT68-F1
#
_entry.id   AF-A0AAW3YT68-F1
#
_cell.length_a   1.000
_cell.length_b   1.000
_cell.length_c   1.000
_cell.angle_alpha   90.00
_cell.angle_beta   90.00
_cell.angle_gamma   90.00
#
_symmetry.space_group_name_H-M   'P 1'
#
loop_
_entity.id
_entity.type
_entity.pdbx_description
1 polymer ?
#
loop_
_entity_poly.entity_id
_entity_poly.type
_entity_poly.pdbx_seq_one_letter_code
_entity_poly.pdbx_strand_id
1 'polypeptide(L)' 'MKRLQTFKFQLRPHGQQEREMKRFAGSCRFVFNHSLARQNEDHEAGNKYRPYVKMAS' A
#
# COMPACT_ATOMS: atom_id res chain seq x y z
N MET A 1 26.34 3.92 31.74
CA MET A 1 24.96 3.49 31.42
C MET A 1 24.44 4.31 30.24
N LYS A 2 23.88 3.69 29.20
CA LYS A 2 23.30 4.39 28.04
C LYS A 2 21.83 4.72 28.35
N ARG A 3 21.47 6.01 28.36
CA ARG A 3 20.08 6.46 28.55
C ARG A 3 19.31 6.23 27.25
N LEU A 4 18.34 5.32 27.25
CA LEU A 4 17.41 5.14 26.14
C LEU A 4 16.25 6.12 26.31
N GLN A 5 16.09 7.04 25.36
CA GLN A 5 15.04 8.05 25.38
C GLN A 5 14.27 7.99 24.08
N THR A 6 12.95 7.92 24.16
CA THR A 6 12.06 7.88 23.00
C THR A 6 11.54 9.29 22.71
N PHE A 7 11.52 9.63 21.43
CA PHE A 7 10.97 10.89 20.95
C PHE A 7 9.73 10.60 20.12
N LYS A 8 8.69 11.42 20.29
CA LYS A 8 7.47 11.36 19.48
C LYS A 8 7.44 12.57 18.56
N PHE A 9 7.35 12.31 17.26
CA PHE A 9 7.30 13.34 16.24
C PHE A 9 5.95 13.30 15.52
N GLN A 10 5.46 14.48 15.12
CA GLN A 10 4.31 14.62 14.25
C GLN A 10 4.75 15.25 12.93
N LEU A 11 4.32 14.67 11.81
CA LEU A 11 4.51 15.25 10.50
C LEU A 11 3.59 16.47 10.34
N ARG A 12 4.14 17.58 9.82
CA ARG A 12 3.40 18.80 9.50
C ARG A 12 3.51 19.09 7.99
N PRO A 13 2.81 18.32 7.14
CA PRO A 13 2.87 18.50 5.70
C PRO A 13 2.17 19.79 5.27
N HIS A 14 2.59 20.38 4.15
CA HIS A 14 1.84 21.44 3.49
C HIS A 14 0.75 20.86 2.57
N GLY A 15 -0.19 21.69 2.11
CA GLY A 15 -1.36 21.21 1.36
C GLY A 15 -1.04 20.39 0.10
N GLN A 16 0.04 20.74 -0.62
CA GLN A 16 0.51 19.93 -1.75
C GLN A 16 1.09 18.57 -1.30
N GLN A 17 1.90 18.51 -0.25
CA GLN A 17 2.38 17.24 0.31
C GLN A 17 1.22 16.34 0.73
N GLU A 18 0.22 16.88 1.43
CA GLU A 18 -0.96 16.09 1.80
C GLU A 18 -1.70 15.55 0.57
N ARG A 19 -1.84 16.36 -0.48
CA ARG A 19 -2.48 15.95 -1.73
C ARG A 19 -1.70 14.82 -2.41
N GLU A 20 -0.38 14.93 -2.47
CA GLU A 20 0.50 13.91 -3.04
C GLU A 20 0.44 12.61 -2.24
N MET A 21 0.50 12.69 -0.91
CA MET A 21 0.35 11.53 -0.02
C MET A 21 -1.01 10.85 -0.20
N LYS A 22 -2.10 11.62 -0.31
CA LYS A 22 -3.45 11.08 -0.56
C LYS A 22 -3.54 10.38 -1.92
N ARG A 23 -2.96 10.97 -2.98
CA ARG A 23 -2.90 10.37 -4.31
C ARG A 23 -2.13 9.06 -4.28
N PHE A 24 -0.94 9.08 -3.67
CA PHE A 24 -0.11 7.88 -3.53
C PHE A 24 -0.86 6.77 -2.79
N ALA A 25 -1.44 7.07 -1.63
CA ALA A 25 -2.23 6.11 -0.85
C ALA A 25 -3.43 5.58 -1.66
N GLY A 26 -4.10 6.45 -2.42
CA GLY A 26 -5.20 6.06 -3.32
C GLY A 26 -4.76 5.10 -4.42
N SER A 27 -3.65 5.40 -5.11
CA SER A 27 -3.07 4.53 -6.13
C SER A 27 -2.68 3.17 -5.56
N CYS A 28 -2.03 3.12 -4.40
CA CYS A 28 -1.68 1.87 -3.73
C CYS A 28 -2.93 1.04 -3.40
N ARG A 29 -3.98 1.68 -2.86
CA ARG A 29 -5.24 1.00 -2.54
C ARG A 29 -5.93 0.43 -3.78
N PHE A 30 -5.92 1.18 -4.89
CA PHE A 30 -6.47 0.72 -6.16
C PHE A 30 -5.74 -0.52 -6.67
N VAL A 31 -4.40 -0.46 -6.79
CA VAL A 31 -3.60 -1.59 -7.29
C VAL A 31 -3.79 -2.83 -6.43
N PHE A 32 -3.77 -2.68 -5.10
CA PHE A 32 -4.01 -3.78 -4.18
C PHE A 32 -5.38 -4.42 -4.40
N ASN A 33 -6.45 -3.62 -4.38
CA ASN A 33 -7.82 -4.13 -4.55
C ASN A 33 -8.03 -4.79 -5.91
N HIS A 34 -7.47 -4.21 -6.97
CA HIS A 34 -7.55 -4.78 -8.32
C HIS A 34 -6.82 -6.14 -8.39
N SER A 35 -5.61 -6.22 -7.83
CA SER A 35 -4.87 -7.48 -7.77
C SER A 35 -5.58 -8.55 -6.94
N LEU A 36 -6.21 -8.16 -5.84
CA LEU A 36 -6.98 -9.06 -4.98
C LEU A 36 -8.22 -9.61 -5.68
N ALA A 37 -8.96 -8.77 -6.40
CA ALA A 37 -10.11 -9.21 -7.19
C ALA A 37 -9.68 -10.26 -8.22
N ARG A 38 -8.57 -10.01 -8.93
CA ARG A 38 -8.03 -10.95 -9.90
C ARG A 38 -7.53 -12.26 -9.28
N GLN A 39 -6.95 -12.21 -8.08
CA GLN A 39 -6.59 -13.40 -7.32
C GLN A 39 -7.82 -14.23 -6.92
N ASN A 40 -8.92 -13.58 -6.56
CA ASN A 40 -10.16 -14.26 -6.22
C ASN A 40 -10.76 -14.95 -7.46
N GLU A 41 -10.82 -14.26 -8.60
CA GLU A 41 -11.23 -14.86 -9.89
C GLU A 41 -10.36 -16.06 -10.28
N ASP A 42 -9.04 -15.93 -10.12
CA ASP A 42 -8.09 -17.02 -10.39
C ASP A 42 -8.34 -18.22 -9.46
N HIS A 43 -8.59 -17.96 -8.19
CA HIS A 43 -8.87 -19.00 -7.20
C HIS A 43 -10.18 -19.73 -7.50
N GLU A 44 -11.24 -19.01 -7.86
CA GLU A 44 -12.52 -19.59 -8.29
C GLU A 44 -12.37 -20.45 -9.56
N ALA A 45 -11.49 -20.04 -10.48
CA ALA A 45 -11.15 -20.80 -11.68
C ALA A 45 -10.17 -21.97 -11.43
N GLY A 46 -9.71 -22.19 -10.19
CA GLY A 46 -8.74 -23.24 -9.84
C GLY A 46 -7.29 -22.97 -10.29
N ASN A 47 -6.99 -21.72 -10.65
CA ASN A 47 -5.65 -21.31 -11.06
C ASN A 47 -4.72 -21.12 -9.86
N LYS A 48 -3.41 -21.22 -10.10
CA LYS A 48 -2.39 -20.98 -9.07
C LYS A 48 -2.35 -19.51 -8.65
N TYR A 49 -2.16 -19.29 -7.36
CA TYR A 49 -1.94 -17.97 -6.77
C TYR A 49 -0.79 -17.24 -7.48
N ARG A 50 -1.04 -15.98 -7.83
CA ARG A 50 -0.06 -15.07 -8.41
C ARG A 50 0.19 -13.89 -7.47
N PRO A 51 1.44 -13.61 -7.06
CA PRO A 51 1.75 -12.48 -6.18
C PRO A 51 1.41 -11.14 -6.84
N TYR A 52 0.90 -10.17 -6.07
CA TYR A 52 0.50 -8.85 -6.62
C TYR A 52 1.66 -8.11 -7.33
N VAL A 53 2.91 -8.32 -6.90
CA VAL A 53 4.09 -7.71 -7.53
C VAL A 53 4.21 -8.12 -8.99
N LYS A 54 3.83 -9.36 -9.33
CA LYS A 54 3.79 -9.86 -10.72
C LYS A 54 2.59 -9.36 -11.52
N MET A 55 1.63 -8.69 -10.86
CA MET A 55 0.44 -8.10 -11.49
C MET A 55 0.56 -6.59 -11.69
N ALA A 56 1.53 -5.96 -11.04
CA ALA A 56 1.81 -4.52 -11.16
C ALA A 56 2.75 -4.18 -12.34
N SER A 57 3.00 -5.15 -13.23
CA SER A 57 3.91 -5.08 -14.39
C SER A 57 3.18 -4.65 -15.66
#